data_AF-A0A1V5T785-F1
#
_entry.id   AF-A0A1V5T785-F1
#
_cell.length_a   1.000
_cell.length_b   1.000
_cell.length_c   1.000
_cell.angle_alpha   90.00
_cell.angle_beta   90.00
_cell.angle_gamma   90.00
#
_symmetry.space_group_name_H-M   'P 1'
#
loop_
_entity.id
_entity.type
_entity.pdbx_description
1 polymer ?
#
loop_
_entity_poly.entity_id
_entity_poly.type
_entity_poly.pdbx_seq_one_letter_code
_entity_poly.pdbx_strand_id
1 'polypeptide(L)'
;MTQPEDIVSRIALVFSSDEDFDFQLDQSFALIGKGLDISRCYLFVDSPDRTKTRNTHEWCAPGIEPQIHNLQSIPYDEMNDWKVMIDSAEVSPIDDISTLPVRYFKGPVCRTGCPAKIRTSVQE
;
A
#
# COMPACT_ATOMS: atom_id res chain seq x y z
N MET A 1 -8.96 -22.60 5.70
CA MET A 1 -8.94 -21.14 5.85
C MET A 1 -8.25 -20.86 7.17
N THR A 2 -7.14 -20.13 7.14
CA THR A 2 -6.43 -19.70 8.36
C THR A 2 -7.27 -18.64 9.05
N GLN A 3 -7.41 -18.69 10.38
CA GLN A 3 -8.16 -17.66 11.08
C GLN A 3 -7.32 -16.36 11.15
N PRO A 4 -7.93 -15.16 11.21
CA PRO A 4 -7.19 -13.89 11.23
C PRO A 4 -6.18 -13.78 12.39
N GLU A 5 -6.51 -14.33 13.56
CA GLU A 5 -5.63 -14.36 14.74
C GLU A 5 -4.35 -15.17 14.52
N ASP A 6 -4.38 -16.15 13.62
CA ASP A 6 -3.20 -16.95 13.26
C ASP A 6 -2.22 -16.14 12.41
N ILE A 7 -2.71 -15.19 11.60
CA ILE A 7 -1.86 -14.38 10.71
C ILE A 7 -0.98 -13.44 11.54
N VAL A 8 -1.57 -12.71 12.49
CA VAL A 8 -0.84 -11.78 13.36
C VAL A 8 0.25 -12.50 14.14
N SER A 9 -0.10 -13.63 14.77
CA SER A 9 0.84 -14.43 15.55
C SER A 9 2.02 -14.94 14.72
N ARG A 10 1.76 -15.36 13.47
CA ARG A 10 2.82 -15.81 12.55
C ARG A 10 3.71 -14.68 12.07
N ILE A 11 3.15 -13.50 11.77
CA ILE A 11 3.94 -12.32 11.41
C ILE A 11 4.85 -11.91 12.57
N ALA A 12 4.33 -11.89 13.81
CA ALA A 12 5.13 -11.59 14.98
C ALA A 12 6.29 -12.59 15.17
N LEU A 13 6.05 -13.88 14.89
CA LEU A 13 7.09 -14.90 14.92
C LEU A 13 8.15 -14.69 13.81
N VAL A 14 7.73 -14.31 12.61
CA VAL A 14 8.65 -13.99 11.49
C VAL A 14 9.58 -12.83 11.88
N PHE A 15 9.06 -11.75 12.45
CA PHE A 15 9.88 -10.61 12.89
C PHE A 15 10.66 -10.85 14.19
N SER A 16 10.47 -11.99 14.85
CA SER A 16 11.25 -12.40 16.03
C SER A 16 12.46 -13.27 15.66
N SER A 17 12.67 -13.60 14.38
CA SER A 17 13.85 -14.35 13.93
C SER A 17 15.06 -13.43 13.76
N ASP A 18 16.24 -14.04 13.62
CA ASP A 18 17.50 -13.33 13.31
C ASP A 18 17.72 -13.14 11.79
N GLU A 19 16.66 -13.27 11.00
CA GLU A 19 16.72 -13.09 9.53
C GLU A 19 16.76 -11.61 9.15
N ASP A 20 17.16 -11.33 7.91
CA ASP A 20 17.15 -9.97 7.37
C ASP A 20 15.74 -9.37 7.28
N PHE A 21 15.63 -8.05 7.48
CA PHE A 21 14.35 -7.33 7.48
C PHE A 21 13.59 -7.50 6.17
N ASP A 22 14.27 -7.45 5.03
CA ASP A 22 13.61 -7.55 3.72
C ASP A 22 13.01 -8.96 3.55
N PHE A 23 13.75 -9.99 4.00
CA PHE A 23 13.25 -11.36 4.01
C PHE A 23 12.03 -11.52 4.95
N GLN A 24 12.10 -10.96 6.16
CA GLN A 24 10.98 -11.01 7.12
C GLN A 24 9.74 -10.29 6.59
N LEU A 25 9.93 -9.15 5.92
CA LEU A 25 8.86 -8.37 5.32
C LEU A 25 8.22 -9.11 4.15
N ASP A 26 9.01 -9.71 3.26
CA ASP A 26 8.51 -10.51 2.14
C ASP A 26 7.67 -11.70 2.61
N GLN A 27 8.12 -12.41 3.64
CA GLN A 27 7.34 -13.49 4.25
C GLN A 27 6.03 -12.96 4.84
N SER A 28 6.10 -11.86 5.59
CA SER A 28 4.93 -11.24 6.22
C SER A 28 3.92 -10.75 5.19
N PHE A 29 4.37 -10.11 4.11
CA PHE A 29 3.52 -9.68 3.00
C PHE A 29 2.84 -10.87 2.32
N ALA A 30 3.55 -11.97 2.10
CA ALA A 30 2.96 -13.18 1.55
C ALA A 30 1.92 -13.82 2.49
N LEU A 31 2.11 -13.75 3.81
CA LEU A 31 1.14 -14.21 4.81
C LEU A 31 -0.13 -13.37 4.78
N ILE A 32 0.01 -12.04 4.77
CA ILE A 32 -1.12 -11.10 4.69
C ILE A 32 -1.86 -11.31 3.37
N GLY A 33 -1.12 -11.27 2.27
CA GLY A 33 -1.64 -11.38 0.90
C GLY A 33 -2.50 -12.61 0.68
N LYS A 34 -1.96 -13.78 1.03
CA LYS A 34 -2.66 -15.06 0.89
C LYS A 34 -3.74 -15.26 1.96
N GLY A 35 -3.53 -14.74 3.16
CA GLY A 35 -4.44 -14.93 4.29
C GLY A 35 -5.70 -14.08 4.19
N LEU A 36 -5.62 -12.90 3.58
CA LEU A 36 -6.71 -11.96 3.40
C LEU A 36 -7.26 -11.89 1.97
N ASP A 37 -6.72 -12.71 1.05
CA ASP A 37 -7.09 -12.74 -0.37
C ASP A 37 -7.01 -11.35 -1.04
N ILE A 38 -5.93 -10.62 -0.75
CA ILE A 38 -5.69 -9.29 -1.32
C ILE A 38 -4.72 -9.34 -2.49
N SER A 39 -4.87 -8.41 -3.43
CA SER A 39 -4.08 -8.40 -4.67
C SER A 39 -2.63 -7.94 -4.46
N ARG A 40 -2.39 -6.98 -3.56
CA ARG A 40 -1.08 -6.33 -3.35
C ARG A 40 -0.88 -5.86 -1.91
N CYS A 41 0.36 -5.90 -1.45
CA CYS A 41 0.82 -5.27 -0.21
C CYS A 41 1.95 -4.29 -0.55
N TYR A 42 1.97 -3.11 0.09
CA TYR A 42 2.99 -2.09 -0.13
C TYR A 42 3.62 -1.63 1.19
N LEU A 43 4.92 -1.34 1.18
CA LEU A 43 5.56 -0.51 2.19
C LEU A 43 6.02 0.80 1.55
N PHE A 44 5.53 1.92 2.07
CA PHE A 44 5.93 3.25 1.65
C PHE A 44 6.86 3.89 2.67
N VAL A 45 7.94 4.54 2.18
CA VAL A 45 8.92 5.24 3.02
C VAL A 45 8.96 6.71 2.62
N ASP A 46 8.83 7.58 3.62
CA ASP A 46 8.93 9.03 3.47
C ASP A 46 10.34 9.46 3.04
N SER A 47 10.42 10.52 2.24
CA SER A 47 11.65 11.27 2.06
C SER A 47 12.11 11.90 3.38
N PRO A 48 13.41 12.26 3.55
CA PRO A 48 13.90 12.86 4.79
C PRO A 48 13.18 14.15 5.22
N ASP A 49 12.71 14.93 4.25
CA ASP A 49 11.90 16.15 4.47
C ASP A 49 10.39 15.86 4.62
N ARG A 50 9.98 14.59 4.50
CA ARG A 50 8.60 14.09 4.59
C ARG A 50 7.61 14.72 3.61
N THR A 51 8.11 15.27 2.51
CA THR A 51 7.27 15.89 1.46
C THR A 51 6.84 14.90 0.39
N LYS A 52 7.56 13.78 0.26
CA LYS A 52 7.29 12.72 -0.72
C LYS A 52 7.34 11.36 -0.04
N THR A 53 6.78 10.38 -0.71
CA THR A 53 6.88 8.98 -0.31
C THR A 53 7.22 8.09 -1.50
N ARG A 54 7.81 6.92 -1.25
CA ARG A 54 8.13 5.95 -2.30
C ARG A 54 7.81 4.54 -1.85
N ASN A 55 7.31 3.71 -2.77
CA ASN A 55 7.11 2.29 -2.53
C ASN A 55 8.47 1.58 -2.47
N THR A 56 8.88 1.06 -1.32
CA THR A 56 10.17 0.37 -1.17
C THR A 56 10.02 -1.14 -1.28
N HIS A 57 8.85 -1.68 -0.96
CA HIS A 57 8.57 -3.11 -0.99
C HIS A 57 7.16 -3.36 -1.50
N GLU A 58 7.01 -4.33 -2.39
CA GLU A 58 5.72 -4.73 -2.94
C GLU A 58 5.64 -6.25 -3.00
N TRP A 59 4.53 -6.78 -2.51
CA TRP A 59 4.12 -8.15 -2.81
C TRP A 59 2.89 -8.11 -3.70
N CYS A 60 2.86 -8.99 -4.71
CA CYS A 60 1.75 -9.16 -5.63
C CYS A 60 1.24 -10.60 -5.60
N ALA A 61 -0.08 -10.78 -5.65
CA ALA A 61 -0.67 -12.08 -5.92
C ALA A 61 -0.30 -12.56 -7.34
N PRO A 62 -0.33 -13.88 -7.62
CA PRO A 62 -0.04 -14.40 -8.95
C PRO A 62 -0.89 -13.75 -10.04
N GLY A 63 -0.24 -13.29 -11.12
CA GLY A 63 -0.91 -12.63 -12.25
C GLY A 63 -1.28 -11.16 -12.03
N ILE A 64 -0.92 -10.56 -10.90
CA ILE A 64 -1.09 -9.13 -10.65
C ILE A 64 0.16 -8.36 -11.08
N GLU A 65 -0.03 -7.32 -11.89
CA GLU A 65 1.06 -6.48 -12.40
C GLU A 65 1.64 -5.58 -11.28
N PRO A 66 2.95 -5.68 -10.99
CA PRO A 66 3.61 -4.85 -9.98
C PRO A 66 3.57 -3.34 -10.30
N GLN A 67 3.63 -2.52 -9.27
CA GLN A 67 3.69 -1.05 -9.38
C GLN A 67 4.90 -0.44 -8.69
N ILE A 68 5.81 -1.26 -8.16
CA ILE A 68 6.99 -0.81 -7.44
C ILE A 68 7.82 0.20 -8.24
N HIS A 69 7.96 0.01 -9.55
CA HIS A 69 8.68 0.98 -10.39
C HIS A 69 7.88 2.26 -10.71
N ASN A 70 6.55 2.21 -10.66
CA ASN A 70 5.69 3.35 -10.99
C ASN A 70 5.43 4.25 -9.78
N LEU A 71 5.33 3.66 -8.59
CA LEU A 71 4.95 4.34 -7.35
C LEU A 71 6.19 4.84 -6.59
N GLN A 72 6.99 5.65 -7.29
CA GLN A 72 8.22 6.25 -6.75
C GLN A 72 8.09 7.76 -6.65
N SER A 73 8.63 8.34 -5.58
CA SER A 73 8.75 9.80 -5.39
C SER A 73 7.41 10.54 -5.50
N ILE A 74 6.36 10.00 -4.89
CA ILE A 74 5.00 10.56 -4.93
C ILE A 74 4.93 11.75 -3.96
N PRO A 75 4.61 12.96 -4.45
CA PRO A 75 4.44 14.14 -3.60
C PRO A 75 3.15 14.08 -2.78
N TYR A 76 3.23 14.40 -1.48
CA TYR A 76 2.06 14.43 -0.62
C TYR A 76 1.08 15.56 -0.95
N ASP A 77 1.53 16.62 -1.61
CA ASP A 77 0.65 17.71 -2.08
C ASP A 77 -0.27 17.27 -3.23
N GLU A 78 0.04 16.19 -3.94
CA GLU A 78 -0.86 15.51 -4.87
C GLU A 78 -1.85 14.58 -4.14
N MET A 79 -1.49 14.10 -2.95
CA MET A 79 -2.22 13.10 -2.15
C MET A 79 -2.95 13.74 -0.96
N ASN A 80 -3.92 14.61 -1.24
CA ASN A 80 -4.73 15.41 -0.28
C ASN A 80 -4.62 15.02 1.22
N ASP A 81 -5.57 14.27 1.79
CA ASP A 81 -5.57 13.96 3.23
C ASP A 81 -4.74 12.71 3.59
N TRP A 82 -4.02 12.10 2.64
CA TRP A 82 -3.25 10.87 2.91
C TRP A 82 -2.20 11.09 3.97
N LYS A 83 -1.48 12.22 3.90
CA LYS A 83 -0.44 12.53 4.88
C LYS A 83 -1.01 12.64 6.29
N VAL A 84 -2.18 13.28 6.41
CA VAL A 84 -2.87 13.45 7.70
C VAL A 84 -3.30 12.09 8.27
N MET A 85 -3.89 11.22 7.44
CA MET A 85 -4.30 9.87 7.84
C MET A 85 -3.11 9.01 8.28
N ILE A 86 -2.01 9.05 7.52
CA ILE A 86 -0.80 8.27 7.83
C ILE A 86 -0.18 8.79 9.14
N ASP A 87 -0.07 10.11 9.32
CA ASP A 87 0.48 10.70 10.55
C ASP A 87 -0.39 10.43 11.78
N SER A 88 -1.70 10.24 11.61
CA SER A 88 -2.60 9.88 12.72
C SER A 88 -2.65 8.38 13.02
N ALA A 89 -1.91 7.55 12.27
CA ALA A 89 -1.94 6.08 12.34
C ALA A 89 -3.38 5.51 12.23
N GLU A 90 -4.25 6.19 11.46
CA GLU A 90 -5.62 5.75 11.24
C GLU A 90 -5.64 4.65 10.17
N VAL A 91 -6.31 3.53 10.45
CA VAL A 91 -6.56 2.47 9.47
C VAL A 91 -7.90 2.72 8.81
N SER A 92 -7.90 2.95 7.49
CA SER A 92 -9.11 3.12 6.70
C SER A 92 -9.36 1.88 5.83
N PRO A 93 -10.25 0.96 6.24
CA PRO A 93 -10.66 -0.15 5.39
C PRO A 93 -11.53 0.38 4.25
N ILE A 94 -11.20 -0.02 3.02
CA ILE A 94 -11.91 0.38 1.81
C ILE A 94 -12.18 -0.88 1.00
N ASP A 95 -13.43 -1.33 1.03
CA ASP A 95 -13.84 -2.56 0.35
C ASP A 95 -13.99 -2.37 -1.16
N ASP A 96 -14.37 -1.16 -1.58
CA ASP A 96 -14.51 -0.80 -2.99
C ASP A 96 -13.78 0.51 -3.28
N ILE A 97 -12.77 0.45 -4.15
CA ILE A 97 -11.97 1.60 -4.59
C ILE A 97 -12.85 2.71 -5.18
N SER A 98 -14.03 2.39 -5.74
CA SER A 98 -14.99 3.37 -6.27
C SER A 98 -15.61 4.24 -5.17
N THR A 99 -15.55 3.77 -3.91
CA THR A 99 -16.07 4.42 -2.72
C THR A 99 -15.03 5.23 -1.95
N LEU A 100 -13.78 5.31 -2.45
CA LEU A 100 -12.72 6.13 -1.87
C LEU A 100 -13.23 7.55 -1.61
N PRO A 101 -13.20 8.01 -0.34
CA PRO A 101 -13.57 9.36 0.00
C PRO A 101 -12.81 10.38 -0.84
N VAL A 102 -13.52 11.39 -1.35
CA VAL A 102 -12.96 12.45 -2.23
C VAL A 102 -11.80 13.18 -1.55
N ARG A 103 -11.79 13.20 -0.21
CA ARG A 103 -10.72 13.75 0.62
C ARG A 103 -9.34 13.12 0.38
N TYR A 104 -9.25 11.99 -0.32
CA TYR A 104 -8.00 11.31 -0.62
C TYR A 104 -7.39 11.68 -1.98
N PHE A 105 -8.07 12.43 -2.86
CA PHE A 105 -7.54 12.77 -4.19
C PHE A 105 -7.81 14.22 -4.59
N LYS A 106 -6.82 14.84 -5.26
CA LYS A 106 -7.05 16.07 -6.03
C LYS A 106 -7.50 15.70 -7.45
N GLY A 107 -8.77 15.92 -7.77
CA GLY A 107 -9.33 15.75 -9.12
C GLY A 107 -10.38 14.63 -9.26
N PRO A 108 -10.96 14.43 -10.46
CA PRO A 108 -11.97 13.41 -10.68
C PRO A 108 -11.35 12.01 -10.53
N VAL A 109 -11.86 11.24 -9.56
CA VAL A 109 -11.53 9.81 -9.41
C VAL A 109 -12.11 9.07 -10.62
N CYS A 110 -11.26 8.39 -11.40
CA CYS A 110 -11.72 7.51 -12.48
C CYS A 110 -12.40 6.28 -11.87
N ARG A 111 -13.74 6.27 -11.82
CA ARG A 111 -14.55 5.24 -11.15
C ARG A 111 -14.80 3.97 -11.97
N THR A 112 -14.23 3.87 -13.17
CA THR A 112 -14.41 2.73 -14.06
C THR A 112 -13.12 1.92 -14.18
N GLY A 113 -13.00 0.87 -13.37
CA GLY A 113 -12.19 -0.33 -13.65
C GLY A 113 -10.75 -0.13 -14.15
N CYS A 114 -10.03 0.91 -13.72
CA CYS A 114 -8.66 1.14 -14.17
C CYS A 114 -7.68 0.30 -13.32
N PRO A 115 -6.94 -0.67 -13.88
CA PRO A 115 -6.15 -1.62 -13.09
C PRO A 115 -4.91 -1.03 -12.39
N ALA A 116 -4.52 0.19 -12.78
CA ALA A 116 -3.52 1.06 -12.14
C ALA A 116 -3.21 2.17 -13.16
N LYS A 117 -3.82 3.35 -13.01
CA LYS A 117 -3.25 4.60 -13.53
C LYS A 117 -3.65 5.73 -12.59
N ILE A 118 -2.89 5.92 -11.51
CA ILE A 118 -2.76 7.26 -10.94
C ILE A 118 -1.98 8.05 -12.00
N ARG A 119 -2.72 8.70 -12.90
CA ARG A 119 -2.15 9.60 -13.91
C ARG A 119 -2.62 11.01 -13.54
N THR A 120 -1.94 11.64 -12.59
CA THR A 120 -1.95 13.11 -12.45
C THR A 120 -1.00 13.70 -13.49
N SER A 121 -1.23 13.42 -14.78
CA SER A 121 -0.67 14.27 -15.81
C SER A 121 -1.60 15.48 -15.93
N VAL A 122 -1.28 16.55 -15.20
CA VAL A 122 -1.57 17.91 -15.67
C VAL A 122 -0.80 18.05 -16.99
N GLN A 123 -1.49 17.89 -18.11
CA GLN A 123 -0.98 18.34 -19.39
C GLN A 123 -1.48 19.78 -19.58
N GLU A 124 -0.54 20.72 -19.59
CA GLU A 124 -0.54 21.73 -20.67
C GLU A 124 0.26 21.16 -21.85
#